data_AF-A0A942IGQ9-F1
#
_entry.id   AF-A0A942IGQ9-F1
#
_cell.length_a   1.000
_cell.length_b   1.000
_cell.length_c   1.000
_cell.angle_alpha   90.00
_cell.angle_beta   90.00
_cell.angle_gamma   90.00
#
_symmetry.space_group_name_H-M   'P 1'
#
loop_
_entity.id
_entity.type
_entity.pdbx_description
1 polymer ?
#
loop_
_entity_poly.entity_id
_entity_poly.type
_entity_poly.pdbx_seq_one_letter_code
_entity_poly.pdbx_strand_id
1 'polypeptide(L)'
;MSNLKNLDVLVMNAKQLDGDALATLYDDFLPHVFRYVYYQVNNRAVAEDLTSETFLKMLTAVPDFREGGDSFYPWLLRIAKNTTFDYLRSKSRQTHISLDEEIEELLFDRRNKSDLEHTVIAALDAEEVKKAVGKLTDEQQQVLLLKFTMGLSNAQVARVLDKTEGSIKSLQVRALASIKRYFESNRRLEERVEPAAIIGKTEPVKKA
;
A
#
# COMPACT_ATOMS: atom_id res chain seq x y z
N MET A 1 -9.84 -9.66 -12.31
CA MET A 1 -10.97 -8.72 -12.17
C MET A 1 -12.12 -9.14 -13.08
N SER A 2 -12.66 -10.34 -12.89
CA SER A 2 -13.53 -11.04 -13.84
C SER A 2 -14.96 -11.24 -13.31
N ASN A 3 -15.58 -10.20 -12.72
CA ASN A 3 -17.01 -10.24 -12.38
C ASN A 3 -17.73 -8.88 -12.38
N LEU A 4 -17.25 -7.89 -13.14
CA LEU A 4 -17.85 -6.54 -13.20
C LEU A 4 -19.34 -6.54 -13.59
N LYS A 5 -19.76 -7.50 -14.44
CA LYS A 5 -21.17 -7.63 -14.86
C LYS A 5 -22.13 -8.08 -13.74
N ASN A 6 -21.62 -8.59 -12.62
CA ASN A 6 -22.45 -9.03 -11.49
C ASN A 6 -22.34 -8.08 -10.28
N LEU A 7 -21.33 -7.20 -10.25
CA LEU A 7 -21.13 -6.27 -9.13
C LEU A 7 -22.29 -5.27 -9.02
N ASP A 8 -22.81 -4.75 -10.14
CA ASP A 8 -23.96 -3.85 -10.13
C ASP A 8 -25.19 -4.50 -9.45
N VAL A 9 -25.48 -5.76 -9.80
CA VAL A 9 -26.61 -6.52 -9.24
C VAL A 9 -26.38 -6.81 -7.75
N LEU A 10 -25.17 -7.24 -7.38
CA LEU A 10 -24.81 -7.46 -5.98
C LEU A 10 -24.99 -6.19 -5.15
N VAL A 11 -24.53 -5.05 -5.65
CA VAL A 11 -24.69 -3.76 -4.97
C VAL A 11 -26.17 -3.36 -4.89
N MET A 12 -26.96 -3.56 -5.94
CA MET A 12 -28.41 -3.29 -5.92
C MET A 12 -29.14 -4.12 -4.86
N ASN A 13 -28.81 -5.40 -4.73
CA ASN A 13 -29.42 -6.28 -3.73
C ASN A 13 -28.93 -5.94 -2.31
N ALA A 14 -27.63 -5.68 -2.14
CA ALA A 14 -27.05 -5.25 -0.88
C ALA A 14 -27.66 -3.94 -0.35
N LYS A 15 -28.05 -3.02 -1.24
CA LYS A 15 -28.80 -1.80 -0.88
C LYS A 15 -30.17 -2.09 -0.24
N GLN A 16 -30.76 -3.24 -0.52
CA GLN A 16 -32.00 -3.72 0.11
C GLN A 16 -31.73 -4.60 1.33
N LEU A 17 -30.48 -4.63 1.81
CA LEU A 17 -30.02 -5.47 2.93
C LEU A 17 -30.21 -6.97 2.67
N ASP A 18 -30.13 -7.39 1.41
CA ASP A 18 -30.11 -8.80 1.04
C ASP A 18 -28.87 -9.50 1.62
N GLY A 19 -29.08 -10.52 2.46
CA GLY A 19 -28.02 -11.18 3.20
C GLY A 19 -26.97 -11.86 2.32
N ASP A 20 -27.41 -12.52 1.24
CA ASP A 20 -26.52 -13.25 0.33
C ASP A 20 -25.64 -12.28 -0.47
N ALA A 21 -26.20 -11.17 -0.94
CA ALA A 21 -25.45 -10.12 -1.61
C ALA A 21 -24.43 -9.45 -0.67
N LEU A 22 -24.81 -9.18 0.58
CA LEU A 22 -23.91 -8.61 1.58
C LEU A 22 -22.76 -9.57 1.93
N ALA A 23 -23.05 -10.85 2.12
CA ALA A 23 -22.03 -11.88 2.36
C ALA A 23 -21.07 -11.99 1.18
N THR A 24 -21.58 -12.01 -0.05
CA THR A 24 -20.75 -12.04 -1.26
C THR A 24 -19.84 -10.82 -1.36
N LEU A 25 -20.37 -9.61 -1.12
CA LEU A 25 -19.56 -8.39 -1.11
C LEU A 25 -18.52 -8.41 0.02
N TYR A 26 -18.85 -8.97 1.18
CA TYR A 26 -17.89 -9.14 2.26
C TYR A 26 -16.73 -10.04 1.82
N ASP A 27 -17.03 -11.26 1.35
CA ASP A 27 -16.02 -12.24 0.95
C ASP A 27 -15.11 -11.73 -0.18
N ASP A 28 -15.72 -11.08 -1.19
CA ASP A 28 -14.98 -10.54 -2.34
C ASP A 28 -14.05 -9.39 -1.95
N PHE A 29 -14.48 -8.52 -1.03
CA PHE A 29 -13.72 -7.29 -0.69
C PHE A 29 -12.90 -7.39 0.59
N LEU A 30 -13.12 -8.40 1.44
CA LEU A 30 -12.39 -8.58 2.70
C LEU A 30 -10.87 -8.57 2.49
N PRO A 31 -10.28 -9.36 1.57
CA PRO A 31 -8.83 -9.36 1.37
C PRO A 31 -8.29 -7.99 0.95
N HIS A 32 -9.08 -7.23 0.17
CA HIS A 32 -8.69 -5.91 -0.32
C HIS A 32 -8.71 -4.85 0.78
N VAL A 33 -9.78 -4.82 1.60
CA VAL A 33 -9.89 -3.90 2.73
C VAL A 33 -8.84 -4.23 3.78
N PHE A 34 -8.70 -5.49 4.16
CA PHE A 34 -7.69 -5.94 5.11
C PHE A 34 -6.29 -5.53 4.67
N ARG A 35 -5.94 -5.79 3.41
CA ARG A 35 -4.64 -5.43 2.86
C ARG A 35 -4.41 -3.92 2.88
N TYR A 36 -5.40 -3.12 2.48
CA TYR A 36 -5.31 -1.67 2.55
C TYR A 36 -5.00 -1.19 3.97
N VAL A 37 -5.78 -1.64 4.95
CA VAL A 37 -5.64 -1.23 6.36
C VAL A 37 -4.30 -1.70 6.92
N TYR A 38 -3.90 -2.94 6.65
CA TYR A 38 -2.63 -3.50 7.10
C TYR A 38 -1.44 -2.65 6.65
N TYR A 39 -1.40 -2.21 5.38
CA TYR A 39 -0.35 -1.32 4.88
C TYR A 39 -0.30 0.05 5.59
N GLN A 40 -1.37 0.48 6.22
CA GLN A 40 -1.42 1.76 6.95
C GLN A 40 -0.95 1.64 8.40
N VAL A 41 -1.35 0.55 9.07
CA VAL A 41 -1.17 0.40 10.53
C VAL A 41 -0.04 -0.55 10.89
N ASN A 42 0.36 -1.40 9.94
CA ASN A 42 1.44 -2.37 10.07
C ASN A 42 1.36 -3.21 11.36
N ASN A 43 0.14 -3.61 11.71
CA ASN A 43 -0.18 -4.42 12.87
C ASN A 43 -1.41 -5.26 12.52
N ARG A 44 -1.25 -6.58 12.58
CA ARG A 44 -2.29 -7.52 12.15
C ARG A 44 -3.57 -7.39 12.96
N ALA A 45 -3.49 -7.42 14.29
CA ALA A 45 -4.66 -7.36 15.15
C ALA A 45 -5.45 -6.05 14.95
N VAL A 46 -4.74 -4.92 14.89
CA VAL A 46 -5.34 -3.62 14.59
C VAL A 46 -5.98 -3.60 13.20
N ALA A 47 -5.33 -4.22 12.21
CA ALA A 47 -5.88 -4.29 10.86
C ALA A 47 -7.16 -5.15 10.80
N GLU A 48 -7.23 -6.26 11.53
CA GLU A 48 -8.42 -7.12 11.64
C GLU A 48 -9.59 -6.33 12.27
N ASP A 49 -9.33 -5.59 13.36
CA ASP A 49 -10.32 -4.77 14.04
C ASP A 49 -10.88 -3.66 13.14
N LEU A 50 -9.99 -2.87 12.52
CA LEU A 50 -10.39 -1.75 11.64
C LEU A 50 -11.06 -2.23 10.35
N THR A 51 -10.70 -3.43 9.87
CA THR A 51 -11.40 -4.07 8.74
C THR A 51 -12.82 -4.41 9.12
N SER A 52 -13.01 -5.03 10.29
CA SER A 52 -14.34 -5.34 10.82
C SER A 52 -15.19 -4.07 11.00
N GLU A 53 -14.61 -3.02 11.57
CA GLU A 53 -15.27 -1.71 11.71
C GLU A 53 -15.64 -1.10 10.34
N THR A 54 -14.76 -1.23 9.35
CA THR A 54 -15.02 -0.76 7.99
C THR A 54 -16.24 -1.47 7.38
N PHE A 55 -16.35 -2.79 7.52
CA PHE A 55 -17.51 -3.53 7.01
C PHE A 55 -18.79 -3.21 7.78
N LEU A 56 -18.73 -3.03 9.10
CA LEU A 56 -19.89 -2.55 9.87
C LEU A 56 -20.39 -1.19 9.35
N LYS A 57 -19.47 -0.25 9.10
CA LYS A 57 -19.81 1.04 8.49
C LYS A 57 -20.37 0.87 7.08
N MET A 58 -19.81 -0.03 6.27
CA MET A 58 -20.34 -0.38 4.95
C MET A 58 -21.80 -0.84 5.04
N LEU A 59 -22.13 -1.76 5.94
CA LEU A 59 -23.50 -2.26 6.13
C LEU A 59 -24.49 -1.14 6.44
N THR A 60 -24.09 -0.18 7.27
CA THR A 60 -24.94 0.97 7.60
C THR A 60 -25.09 1.98 6.46
N ALA A 61 -24.08 2.09 5.60
CA ALA A 61 -24.02 3.12 4.56
C ALA A 61 -24.45 2.62 3.17
N VAL A 62 -24.43 1.31 2.93
CA VAL A 62 -24.73 0.73 1.62
C VAL A 62 -26.15 1.06 1.12
N PRO A 63 -27.23 1.12 1.94
CA PRO A 63 -28.56 1.47 1.43
C PRO A 63 -28.61 2.84 0.74
N ASP A 64 -27.79 3.79 1.23
CA ASP A 64 -27.68 5.16 0.70
C ASP A 64 -26.68 5.30 -0.44
N PHE A 65 -26.02 4.22 -0.88
CA PHE A 65 -25.07 4.26 -1.98
C PHE A 65 -25.76 4.60 -3.31
N ARG A 66 -25.37 5.71 -3.95
CA ARG A 66 -26.04 6.25 -5.15
C ARG A 66 -25.30 6.04 -6.46
N GLU A 67 -24.03 5.62 -6.42
CA GLU A 67 -23.20 5.46 -7.61
C GLU A 67 -23.39 4.06 -8.24
N GLY A 68 -22.83 3.82 -9.43
CA GLY A 68 -22.83 2.49 -10.06
C GLY A 68 -21.80 1.53 -9.44
N GLY A 69 -21.80 0.26 -9.84
CA GLY A 69 -20.95 -0.80 -9.29
C GLY A 69 -19.45 -0.52 -9.43
N ASP A 70 -19.00 0.10 -10.54
CA ASP A 70 -17.59 0.51 -10.72
C ASP A 70 -17.08 1.51 -9.67
N SER A 71 -18.00 2.17 -8.97
CA SER A 71 -17.72 3.07 -7.85
C SER A 71 -17.76 2.40 -6.49
N PHE A 72 -18.25 1.15 -6.37
CA PHE A 72 -18.39 0.49 -5.08
C PHE A 72 -17.03 0.27 -4.41
N TYR A 73 -16.04 -0.23 -5.15
CA TYR A 73 -14.70 -0.46 -4.61
C TYR A 73 -14.01 0.81 -4.09
N PRO A 74 -13.89 1.92 -4.87
CA PRO A 74 -13.33 3.15 -4.33
C PRO A 74 -14.18 3.78 -3.22
N TRP A 75 -15.50 3.57 -3.22
CA TRP A 75 -16.35 4.01 -2.11
C TRP A 75 -16.04 3.24 -0.81
N LEU A 76 -15.92 1.91 -0.89
CA LEU A 76 -15.54 1.06 0.25
C LEU A 76 -14.15 1.40 0.78
N LEU A 77 -13.17 1.61 -0.11
CA LEU A 77 -11.82 2.04 0.31
C LEU A 77 -11.83 3.45 0.92
N ARG A 78 -12.78 4.32 0.57
CA ARG A 78 -12.95 5.62 1.26
C ARG A 78 -13.40 5.41 2.71
N ILE A 79 -14.31 4.47 2.96
CA ILE A 79 -14.73 4.10 4.33
C ILE A 79 -13.53 3.55 5.11
N ALA A 80 -12.75 2.65 4.49
CA ALA A 80 -11.54 2.07 5.09
C ALA A 80 -10.50 3.15 5.44
N LYS A 81 -10.23 4.08 4.51
CA LYS A 81 -9.33 5.23 4.71
C LYS A 81 -9.76 6.06 5.92
N ASN A 82 -11.02 6.47 5.95
CA ASN A 82 -11.53 7.33 7.01
C ASN A 82 -11.44 6.62 8.38
N THR A 83 -11.87 5.37 8.46
CA THR A 83 -11.79 4.55 9.67
C THR A 83 -10.35 4.42 10.17
N THR A 84 -9.43 4.12 9.26
CA THR A 84 -8.00 4.01 9.59
C THR A 84 -7.40 5.34 10.05
N PHE A 85 -7.74 6.44 9.38
CA PHE A 85 -7.21 7.76 9.71
C PHE A 85 -7.76 8.28 11.04
N ASP A 86 -9.01 7.98 11.38
CA ASP A 86 -9.58 8.31 12.67
C ASP A 86 -8.86 7.57 13.81
N TYR A 87 -8.52 6.28 13.60
CA TYR A 87 -7.67 5.51 14.51
C TYR A 87 -6.25 6.07 14.62
N LEU A 88 -5.59 6.39 13.51
CA LEU A 88 -4.23 6.94 13.53
C LEU A 88 -4.19 8.30 14.22
N ARG A 89 -5.21 9.15 14.03
CA ARG A 89 -5.35 10.44 14.72
C ARG A 89 -5.59 10.28 16.21
N SER A 90 -6.37 9.29 16.64
CA SER A 90 -6.56 9.03 18.08
C SER A 90 -5.27 8.52 18.72
N LYS A 91 -4.51 7.64 18.04
CA LYS A 91 -3.23 7.11 18.50
C LYS A 91 -2.11 8.17 18.57
N SER A 92 -2.01 9.04 17.55
CA SER A 92 -1.02 10.14 17.52
C SER A 92 -1.24 11.15 18.66
N ARG A 93 -2.49 11.37 19.08
CA ARG A 93 -2.81 12.16 20.27
C ARG A 93 -2.45 11.47 21.59
N GLN A 94 -2.21 10.16 21.57
CA GLN A 94 -1.98 9.35 22.76
C GLN A 94 -0.50 8.98 22.97
N THR A 95 0.36 8.91 21.95
CA THR A 95 1.79 8.53 22.15
C THR A 95 2.71 8.80 20.93
N HIS A 96 3.91 9.30 21.21
CA HIS A 96 5.10 9.33 20.33
C HIS A 96 5.70 7.91 20.28
N ILE A 97 5.47 7.11 19.24
CA ILE A 97 6.14 5.80 19.08
C ILE A 97 6.57 5.63 17.62
N SER A 98 7.87 5.38 17.45
CA SER A 98 8.53 4.96 16.21
C SER A 98 7.99 3.59 15.81
N LEU A 99 7.52 3.43 14.58
CA LEU A 99 7.15 2.11 14.03
C LEU A 99 8.28 1.62 13.12
N ASP A 100 9.14 0.77 13.68
CA ASP A 100 9.84 -0.27 12.93
C ASP A 100 9.12 -1.60 13.25
N GLU A 101 8.70 -2.32 12.20
CA GLU A 101 8.79 -3.81 12.07
C GLU A 101 7.77 -4.41 11.07
N GLU A 102 8.31 -5.21 10.14
CA GLU A 102 7.71 -6.33 9.40
C GLU A 102 6.56 -6.08 8.38
N ILE A 103 6.99 -5.73 7.16
CA ILE A 103 6.28 -6.12 5.92
C ILE A 103 6.88 -7.44 5.44
N GLU A 104 6.77 -8.53 6.20
CA GLU A 104 7.20 -9.85 5.72
C GLU A 104 6.02 -10.70 5.22
N GLU A 105 4.81 -10.54 5.76
CA GLU A 105 3.77 -11.54 5.55
C GLU A 105 2.98 -11.44 4.22
N LEU A 106 3.02 -10.30 3.52
CA LEU A 106 2.25 -10.10 2.28
C LEU A 106 2.96 -10.54 0.99
N LEU A 107 4.23 -10.96 1.08
CA LEU A 107 5.00 -11.49 -0.06
C LEU A 107 4.89 -13.03 -0.18
N PHE A 108 4.35 -13.72 0.84
CA PHE A 108 4.33 -15.18 0.88
C PHE A 108 3.13 -15.85 0.19
N ASP A 109 2.22 -15.10 -0.43
CA ASP A 109 1.14 -15.68 -1.25
C ASP A 109 1.58 -16.03 -2.69
N ARG A 110 2.87 -16.30 -2.90
CA ARG A 110 3.35 -17.06 -4.05
C ARG A 110 4.12 -18.27 -3.57
N ARG A 111 3.46 -19.43 -3.65
CA ARG A 111 4.12 -20.74 -3.69
C ARG A 111 5.24 -20.69 -4.74
N ASN A 112 6.48 -20.56 -4.29
CA ASN A 112 7.65 -21.21 -4.87
C ASN A 112 8.84 -21.02 -3.93
N LYS A 113 9.14 -22.10 -3.19
CA LYS A 113 10.29 -22.25 -2.30
C LYS A 113 11.56 -22.60 -3.11
N SER A 114 11.78 -21.89 -4.21
CA SER A 114 12.91 -22.13 -5.13
C SER A 114 13.61 -20.82 -5.48
N ASP A 115 14.25 -20.23 -4.48
CA ASP A 115 15.62 -19.72 -4.52
C ASP A 115 15.83 -18.83 -3.30
N LEU A 116 16.58 -19.33 -2.32
CA LEU A 116 16.87 -18.55 -1.11
C LEU A 116 17.65 -17.27 -1.48
N GLU A 117 18.55 -17.35 -2.46
CA GLU A 117 19.32 -16.22 -2.95
C GLU A 117 18.44 -15.19 -3.68
N HIS A 118 17.55 -15.61 -4.59
CA HIS A 118 16.59 -14.69 -5.21
C HIS A 118 15.60 -14.10 -4.20
N THR A 119 15.23 -14.85 -3.16
CA THR A 119 14.37 -14.36 -2.07
C THR A 119 15.09 -13.29 -1.24
N VAL A 120 16.37 -13.50 -0.91
CA VAL A 120 17.18 -12.52 -0.17
C VAL A 120 17.44 -11.27 -1.00
N ILE A 121 17.78 -11.41 -2.29
CA ILE A 121 17.96 -10.25 -3.19
C ILE A 121 16.65 -9.47 -3.33
N ALA A 122 15.52 -10.16 -3.54
CA ALA A 122 14.21 -9.50 -3.60
C ALA A 122 13.82 -8.81 -2.28
N ALA A 123 14.20 -9.38 -1.13
CA ALA A 123 13.98 -8.78 0.19
C ALA A 123 14.84 -7.52 0.39
N LEU A 124 16.12 -7.54 -0.03
CA LEU A 124 17.02 -6.39 0.01
C LEU A 124 16.51 -5.26 -0.90
N ASP A 125 16.07 -5.60 -2.12
CA ASP A 125 15.45 -4.65 -3.05
C ASP A 125 14.14 -4.07 -2.47
N ALA A 126 13.33 -4.91 -1.83
CA ALA A 126 12.08 -4.48 -1.18
C ALA A 126 12.33 -3.51 -0.01
N GLU A 127 13.39 -3.72 0.78
CA GLU A 127 13.75 -2.83 1.88
C GLU A 127 14.23 -1.46 1.37
N GLU A 128 15.03 -1.40 0.31
CA GLU A 128 15.42 -0.13 -0.30
C GLU A 128 14.22 0.60 -0.94
N VAL A 129 13.29 -0.14 -1.57
CA VAL A 129 12.03 0.44 -2.05
C VAL A 129 11.20 0.97 -0.88
N LYS A 130 11.12 0.25 0.24
CA LYS A 130 10.40 0.69 1.44
C LYS A 130 11.00 1.98 1.99
N LYS A 131 12.32 2.09 2.08
CA LYS A 131 13.00 3.35 2.48
C LYS A 131 12.70 4.48 1.50
N ALA A 132 12.76 4.24 0.19
CA ALA A 132 12.44 5.23 -0.83
C ALA A 132 10.99 5.75 -0.70
N VAL A 133 10.03 4.84 -0.52
CA VAL A 133 8.62 5.17 -0.30
C VAL A 133 8.43 5.92 1.01
N GLY A 134 9.16 5.56 2.07
CA GLY A 134 9.16 6.26 3.35
C GLY A 134 9.68 7.71 3.30
N LYS A 135 10.34 8.13 2.22
CA LYS A 135 10.74 9.54 2.00
C LYS A 135 9.66 10.37 1.29
N LEU A 136 8.58 9.75 0.83
CA LEU A 136 7.49 10.44 0.15
C LEU A 136 6.55 11.10 1.17
N THR A 137 5.81 12.11 0.72
CA THR A 137 4.72 12.67 1.54
C THR A 137 3.59 11.65 1.70
N ASP A 138 2.79 11.76 2.77
CA ASP A 138 1.66 10.86 3.00
C ASP A 138 0.72 10.76 1.78
N GLU A 139 0.41 11.90 1.14
CA GLU A 139 -0.43 11.91 -0.06
C GLU A 139 0.19 11.16 -1.24
N GLN A 140 1.52 11.24 -1.41
CA GLN A 140 2.22 10.48 -2.46
C GLN A 140 2.20 8.99 -2.16
N GLN A 141 2.43 8.59 -0.90
CA GLN A 141 2.35 7.18 -0.48
C GLN A 141 0.95 6.62 -0.69
N GLN A 142 -0.11 7.36 -0.30
CA GLN A 142 -1.50 6.96 -0.54
C GLN A 142 -1.79 6.74 -2.03
N VAL A 143 -1.32 7.65 -2.90
CA VAL A 143 -1.49 7.49 -4.34
C VAL A 143 -0.81 6.22 -4.84
N LEU A 144 0.43 5.93 -4.41
CA LEU A 144 1.13 4.72 -4.83
C LEU A 144 0.44 3.44 -4.33
N LEU A 145 0.03 3.40 -3.07
CA LEU A 145 -0.69 2.26 -2.48
C LEU A 145 -1.98 1.97 -3.24
N LEU A 146 -2.83 2.99 -3.42
CA LEU A 146 -4.11 2.82 -4.10
C LEU A 146 -3.93 2.44 -5.58
N LYS A 147 -2.87 2.94 -6.23
CA LYS A 147 -2.56 2.64 -7.63
C LYS A 147 -2.02 1.25 -7.85
N PHE A 148 -0.91 0.95 -7.21
CA PHE A 148 -0.08 -0.19 -7.57
C PHE A 148 -0.39 -1.41 -6.72
N THR A 149 -0.88 -1.21 -5.49
CA THR A 149 -1.19 -2.29 -4.57
C THR A 149 -2.67 -2.64 -4.61
N MET A 150 -3.55 -1.63 -4.64
CA MET A 150 -5.00 -1.83 -4.70
C MET A 150 -5.57 -1.89 -6.12
N GLY A 151 -4.79 -1.49 -7.13
CA GLY A 151 -5.14 -1.63 -8.55
C GLY A 151 -6.14 -0.60 -9.08
N LEU A 152 -6.28 0.57 -8.45
CA LEU A 152 -7.26 1.58 -8.84
C LEU A 152 -6.83 2.40 -10.07
N SER A 153 -7.81 2.81 -10.87
CA SER A 153 -7.60 3.83 -11.91
C SER A 153 -7.37 5.23 -11.32
N ASN A 154 -6.86 6.19 -12.11
CA ASN A 154 -6.65 7.56 -11.61
C ASN A 154 -7.95 8.19 -11.10
N ALA A 155 -9.05 7.96 -11.83
CA ALA A 155 -10.37 8.43 -11.47
C ALA A 155 -10.88 7.79 -10.17
N GLN A 156 -10.61 6.51 -9.95
CA GLN A 156 -11.00 5.83 -8.71
C GLN A 156 -10.16 6.32 -7.51
N VAL A 157 -8.84 6.49 -7.67
CA VAL A 157 -7.97 7.07 -6.63
C VAL A 157 -8.42 8.50 -6.27
N ALA A 158 -8.77 9.30 -7.27
CA ALA A 158 -9.31 10.64 -7.09
C ALA A 158 -10.57 10.63 -6.21
N ARG A 159 -11.47 9.66 -6.41
CA ARG A 159 -12.64 9.46 -5.54
C ARG A 159 -12.22 9.09 -4.11
N VAL A 160 -11.34 8.12 -3.91
CA VAL A 160 -10.92 7.70 -2.54
C VAL A 160 -10.31 8.87 -1.76
N LEU A 161 -9.46 9.66 -2.43
CA LEU A 161 -8.71 10.74 -1.81
C LEU A 161 -9.42 12.11 -1.81
N ASP A 162 -10.62 12.19 -2.40
CA ASP A 162 -11.37 13.44 -2.57
C ASP A 162 -10.54 14.54 -3.26
N LYS A 163 -9.99 14.20 -4.43
CA LYS A 163 -9.14 15.07 -5.26
C LYS A 163 -9.55 14.99 -6.72
N THR A 164 -9.01 15.88 -7.55
CA THR A 164 -9.17 15.80 -9.00
C THR A 164 -8.26 14.75 -9.61
N GLU A 165 -8.65 14.15 -10.74
CA GLU A 165 -7.80 13.20 -11.46
C GLU A 165 -6.45 13.81 -11.88
N GLY A 166 -6.44 15.11 -12.26
CA GLY A 166 -5.22 15.85 -12.56
C GLY A 166 -4.28 15.96 -11.36
N SER A 167 -4.83 16.17 -10.16
CA SER A 167 -4.05 16.17 -8.91
C SER A 167 -3.40 14.81 -8.65
N ILE A 168 -4.14 13.71 -8.87
CA ILE A 168 -3.61 12.35 -8.73
C ILE A 168 -2.46 12.09 -9.72
N LYS A 169 -2.61 12.50 -10.99
CA LYS A 169 -1.53 12.38 -11.99
C LYS A 169 -0.28 13.15 -11.55
N SER A 170 -0.44 14.38 -11.08
CA SER A 170 0.68 15.20 -10.59
C SER A 170 1.36 14.59 -9.36
N LEU A 171 0.59 14.07 -8.39
CA LEU A 171 1.13 13.37 -7.22
C LEU A 171 1.90 12.11 -7.62
N GLN A 172 1.35 11.30 -8.54
CA GLN A 172 2.01 10.10 -9.04
C GLN A 172 3.34 10.42 -9.72
N VAL A 173 3.38 11.41 -10.61
CA VAL A 173 4.63 11.83 -11.28
C VAL A 173 5.67 12.30 -10.27
N ARG A 174 5.27 13.12 -9.28
CA ARG A 174 6.18 13.59 -8.23
C ARG A 174 6.68 12.48 -7.32
N ALA A 175 5.83 11.50 -7.00
CA ALA A 175 6.21 10.33 -6.22
C ALA A 175 7.29 9.50 -6.96
N LEU A 176 7.04 9.15 -8.22
CA LEU A 176 7.99 8.39 -9.04
C LEU A 176 9.31 9.14 -9.26
N ALA A 177 9.25 10.46 -9.48
CA ALA A 177 10.46 11.28 -9.58
C ALA A 177 11.27 11.32 -8.28
N SER A 178 10.61 11.28 -7.12
CA SER A 178 11.27 11.27 -5.82
C SER A 178 11.91 9.91 -5.52
N ILE A 179 11.22 8.81 -5.84
CA ILE A 179 11.80 7.46 -5.78
C ILE A 179 13.03 7.36 -6.68
N LYS A 180 12.93 7.83 -7.94
CA LYS A 180 14.07 7.82 -8.88
C LYS A 180 15.28 8.58 -8.33
N ARG A 181 15.07 9.79 -7.78
CA ARG A 181 16.15 10.58 -7.17
C ARG A 181 16.78 9.89 -5.95
N TYR A 182 15.98 9.19 -5.15
CA TYR A 182 16.49 8.42 -4.02
C TYR A 182 17.48 7.35 -4.49
N PHE A 183 17.08 6.52 -5.46
CA PHE A 183 17.96 5.48 -6.01
C PHE A 183 19.19 6.03 -6.74
N GLU A 184 19.04 7.13 -7.50
CA GLU A 184 20.18 7.79 -8.14
C GLU A 184 21.19 8.33 -7.13
N SER A 185 20.72 8.80 -5.97
CA SER A 185 21.59 9.31 -4.90
C SER A 185 22.28 8.17 -4.16
N ASN A 186 21.56 7.09 -3.83
CA ASN A 186 22.14 5.93 -3.16
C ASN A 186 23.19 5.22 -4.03
N ARG A 187 22.92 5.04 -5.33
CA ARG A 187 23.91 4.46 -6.26
C ARG A 187 25.19 5.30 -6.35
N ARG A 188 25.07 6.63 -6.35
CA ARG A 188 26.24 7.54 -6.31
C ARG A 188 27.01 7.46 -4.99
N LEU A 189 26.36 7.10 -3.88
CA LEU A 189 27.05 6.89 -2.61
C LEU A 189 27.85 5.59 -2.64
N GLU A 190 27.28 4.50 -3.16
CA GLU A 190 27.98 3.22 -3.35
C GLU A 190 29.20 3.37 -4.27
N GLU A 191 29.05 4.04 -5.42
CA GLU A 191 30.14 4.32 -6.37
C GLU A 191 31.25 5.23 -5.78
N ARG A 192 30.96 6.02 -4.72
CA ARG A 192 31.94 6.88 -4.04
C ARG A 192 32.69 6.18 -2.90
N VAL A 193 32.17 5.05 -2.40
CA VAL A 193 32.84 4.25 -1.36
C VAL A 193 33.88 3.31 -1.99
N GLU A 194 33.66 2.81 -3.21
CA GLU A 194 34.58 1.89 -3.90
C GLU A 194 35.95 2.45 -4.37
N PRO A 195 36.20 3.75 -4.63
CA PRO A 195 37.52 4.22 -5.07
C PRO A 195 38.58 4.30 -3.98
N ALA A 196 38.21 4.21 -2.68
CA ALA A 196 39.14 4.46 -1.58
C ALA A 196 39.89 3.21 -1.08
N ALA A 197 39.48 2.00 -1.47
CA ALA A 197 40.01 0.75 -0.91
C ALA A 197 41.18 0.11 -1.69
N ILE A 198 41.64 0.67 -2.83
CA ILE A 198 42.63 0.00 -3.70
C ILE A 198 44.05 0.62 -3.65
N ILE A 199 44.32 1.67 -2.88
CA ILE A 199 45.65 2.30 -2.83
C ILE A 199 46.29 2.18 -1.44
N GLY A 200 46.45 0.93 -0.98
CA GLY A 200 47.29 0.55 0.15
C GLY A 200 48.61 -0.04 -0.34
N LYS A 201 49.63 0.81 -0.40
CA LYS A 201 51.04 0.51 -0.67
C LYS A 201 51.56 -0.72 0.11
N THR A 202 52.28 -1.61 -0.57
CA THR A 202 53.54 -2.17 -0.05
C THR A 202 54.54 -2.38 -1.19
N GLU A 203 55.67 -1.71 -1.03
CA GLU A 203 56.89 -1.71 -1.85
C GLU A 203 57.52 -3.10 -2.08
N PRO A 204 58.44 -3.22 -3.07
CA PRO A 204 59.10 -4.47 -3.40
C PRO A 204 60.21 -4.79 -2.39
N VAL A 205 60.18 -5.98 -1.80
CA VAL A 205 61.31 -6.50 -1.02
C VAL A 205 62.43 -6.89 -1.98
N LYS A 206 63.47 -6.06 -2.06
CA LYS A 206 64.77 -6.42 -2.63
C LYS A 206 65.60 -7.19 -1.59
N LYS A 207 66.00 -8.41 -1.98
CA LYS A 207 67.24 -9.17 -1.68
C LYS A 207 67.81 -9.22 -0.25
N ALA A 208 68.00 -10.44 0.23
CA ALA A 208 69.32 -10.95 0.67
C ALA A 208 69.54 -12.30 -0.01
#